data_AF-A0A964P284-F1
#
_entry.id   AF-A0A964P284-F1
#
_cell.length_a   1.000
_cell.length_b   1.000
_cell.length_c   1.000
_cell.angle_alpha   90.00
_cell.angle_beta   90.00
_cell.angle_gamma   90.00
#
_symmetry.space_group_name_H-M   'P 1'
#
loop_
_entity.id
_entity.type
_entity.pdbx_description
1 polymer ?
#
loop_
_entity_poly.entity_id
_entity_poly.type
_entity_poly.pdbx_seq_one_letter_code
_entity_poly.pdbx_strand_id
1 'polypeptide(L)' 'MENNKDKKSSLSSSESRQYKINISGCIVKSCDGKLIERSYYERNNWVTVEVQCEKCNKLFTVKVEY' A
#
# COMPACT_ATOMS: atom_id res chain seq x y z
N MET A 1 -32.02 14.73 10.72
CA MET A 1 -31.18 14.15 11.79
C MET A 1 -30.66 12.83 11.24
N GLU A 2 -29.52 12.86 10.53
CA GLU A 2 -28.17 12.52 11.08
C GLU A 2 -28.04 11.01 11.34
N ASN A 3 -27.03 10.23 10.90
CA ASN A 3 -25.69 10.53 10.39
C ASN A 3 -25.08 9.27 9.72
N ASN A 4 -24.18 9.52 8.76
CA ASN A 4 -22.92 8.82 8.44
C ASN A 4 -22.79 7.29 8.58
N LYS A 5 -22.54 6.64 7.43
CA LYS A 5 -21.75 5.40 7.34
C LYS A 5 -20.58 5.63 6.37
N ASP A 6 -19.62 6.42 6.82
CA ASP A 6 -18.30 6.54 6.18
C ASP A 6 -17.36 5.43 6.65
N LYS A 7 -16.60 4.89 5.68
CA LYS A 7 -15.32 4.15 5.80
C LYS A 7 -15.44 2.74 6.42
N LYS A 8 -14.81 1.69 5.88
CA LYS A 8 -13.59 1.61 5.07
C LYS A 8 -13.48 0.20 4.48
N SER A 9 -12.82 0.13 3.32
CA SER A 9 -11.95 -0.98 2.91
C SER A 9 -12.59 -2.22 2.28
N SER A 10 -12.60 -2.23 0.96
CA SER A 10 -11.77 -3.18 0.23
C SER A 10 -11.58 -2.67 -1.20
N LEU A 11 -10.35 -2.23 -1.50
CA LEU A 11 -9.85 -2.05 -2.86
C LEU A 11 -10.18 -3.32 -3.65
N SER A 12 -11.12 -3.21 -4.59
CA SER A 12 -11.36 -4.22 -5.62
C SER A 12 -11.06 -3.65 -7.00
N SER A 13 -10.05 -2.79 -7.12
CA SER A 13 -9.50 -2.35 -8.41
C SER A 13 -8.39 -3.31 -8.81
N SER A 14 -8.79 -4.56 -9.04
CA SER A 14 -7.96 -5.59 -9.69
C SER A 14 -8.05 -5.49 -11.22
N GLU A 15 -8.64 -4.42 -11.75
CA GLU A 15 -8.59 -4.11 -13.17
C GLU A 15 -7.27 -3.41 -13.51
N SER A 16 -6.39 -4.15 -14.20
CA SER A 16 -5.28 -3.65 -15.04
C SER A 16 -4.00 -3.12 -14.36
N ARG A 17 -3.48 -3.77 -13.30
CA ARG A 17 -2.09 -3.52 -12.89
C ARG A 17 -1.11 -4.04 -13.94
N GLN A 18 -0.19 -3.21 -14.40
CA GLN A 18 0.86 -3.65 -15.34
C GLN A 18 1.96 -4.46 -14.66
N TYR A 19 2.18 -4.22 -13.36
CA TYR A 19 3.29 -4.79 -12.61
C TYR A 19 2.82 -5.54 -11.36
N LYS A 20 3.45 -6.69 -11.10
CA LYS A 20 3.31 -7.41 -9.84
C LYS A 20 4.43 -7.00 -8.89
N ILE A 21 4.08 -6.29 -7.82
CA ILE A 21 5.03 -5.87 -6.77
C ILE A 21 4.86 -6.78 -5.56
N ASN A 22 5.94 -7.43 -5.12
CA ASN A 22 5.96 -8.27 -3.91
C ASN A 22 6.78 -7.56 -2.82
N ILE A 23 6.11 -7.09 -1.76
CA ILE A 23 6.74 -6.45 -0.60
C ILE A 23 6.34 -7.24 0.65
N SER A 24 7.31 -7.84 1.36
CA SER A 24 7.02 -8.84 2.40
C SER A 24 7.45 -8.44 3.82
N GLY A 25 8.46 -7.57 4.00
CA GLY A 25 9.02 -7.24 5.32
C GLY A 25 9.18 -5.74 5.58
N CYS A 26 9.02 -5.33 6.84
CA CYS A 26 9.17 -3.94 7.26
C CYS A 26 10.57 -3.39 6.92
N ILE A 27 10.62 -2.15 6.44
CA ILE A 27 11.87 -1.47 6.07
C ILE A 27 12.74 -1.20 7.30
N VAL A 28 12.12 -1.04 8.47
CA VAL A 28 12.84 -0.84 9.73
C VAL A 28 13.48 -2.16 10.14
N LYS A 29 14.82 -2.25 10.10
CA LYS A 29 15.59 -3.47 10.38
C LYS A 29 15.28 -4.12 11.73
N SER A 30 14.96 -3.34 12.76
CA SER A 30 14.59 -3.84 14.09
C SER A 30 13.14 -4.32 14.18
N CYS A 31 12.37 -4.24 13.09
CA CYS A 31 10.98 -4.65 13.00
C CYS A 31 10.85 -5.80 12.00
N ASP A 32 10.45 -6.95 12.51
CA ASP A 32 10.07 -8.18 11.81
C ASP A 32 8.61 -8.17 11.31
N GLY A 33 7.95 -7.01 11.32
CA GLY A 33 6.56 -6.88 10.90
C GLY A 33 6.39 -7.05 9.39
N LYS A 34 5.22 -7.55 8.98
CA LYS A 34 4.83 -7.63 7.57
C LYS A 34 4.30 -6.29 7.07
N LEU A 35 4.57 -5.99 5.81
CA LEU A 35 4.02 -4.83 5.13
C LEU A 35 2.73 -5.22 4.40
N ILE A 36 1.68 -4.44 4.61
CA ILE A 36 0.43 -4.53 3.87
C ILE A 36 0.32 -3.37 2.89
N GLU A 37 -0.09 -3.67 1.66
CA GLU A 37 -0.41 -2.64 0.68
C GLU A 37 -1.65 -1.85 1.12
N ARG A 38 -1.57 -0.53 1.02
CA ARG A 38 -2.66 0.40 1.31
C ARG A 38 -3.22 0.99 0.02
N SER A 39 -2.34 1.38 -0.88
CA SER A 39 -2.72 2.03 -2.12
C SER A 39 -1.66 1.77 -3.19
N TYR A 40 -2.12 1.87 -4.43
CA TYR A 40 -1.34 1.61 -5.62
C TYR A 40 -1.72 2.63 -6.68
N TYR A 41 -0.73 3.30 -7.26
CA TYR A 41 -0.95 4.24 -8.37
C TYR A 41 0.17 4.12 -9.40
N GLU A 42 -0.24 4.00 -10.65
CA GLU A 42 0.64 4.06 -11.82
C GLU A 42 0.45 5.41 -12.51
N ARG A 43 1.56 6.09 -12.85
CA ARG A 43 1.49 7.31 -13.64
C ARG A 43 2.75 7.45 -14.48
N ASN A 44 2.57 7.61 -15.80
CA ASN A 44 3.65 7.74 -16.76
C ASN A 44 4.63 6.56 -16.63
N ASN A 45 5.85 6.82 -16.16
CA ASN A 45 6.95 5.87 -15.97
C ASN A 45 7.20 5.49 -14.49
N TRP A 46 6.23 5.75 -13.60
CA TRP A 46 6.35 5.47 -12.18
C TRP A 46 5.23 4.56 -11.68
N VAL A 47 5.62 3.65 -10.80
CA VAL A 47 4.70 2.94 -9.91
C VAL A 47 4.95 3.42 -8.50
N THR A 48 3.89 3.85 -7.81
CA THR A 48 3.94 4.18 -6.39
C THR A 48 3.05 3.23 -5.61
N VAL A 49 3.62 2.67 -4.54
CA VAL A 49 2.93 1.77 -3.62
C VAL A 49 3.04 2.34 -2.22
N GLU A 50 1.91 2.60 -1.58
CA GLU A 50 1.90 2.87 -0.14
C GLU A 50 1.72 1.56 0.61
N VAL A 51 2.58 1.36 1.59
CA VAL A 51 2.56 0.18 2.45
C VAL A 51 2.60 0.59 3.91
N GLN A 52 1.95 -0.19 4.76
CA GLN A 52 1.97 -0.01 6.21
C GLN A 52 2.46 -1.28 6.89
N CYS A 53 3.32 -1.14 7.89
CA CYS A 53 3.71 -2.27 8.74
C CYS A 53 2.61 -2.61 9.74
N GLU A 54 2.19 -3.87 9.79
CA GLU A 54 1.17 -4.34 10.73
C GLU A 54 1.64 -4.33 12.19
N LYS A 55 2.96 -4.41 12.43
CA LYS A 55 3.53 -4.47 13.78
C LYS A 55 3.82 -3.07 14.36
N CYS A 56 4.55 -2.24 13.63
CA CYS A 56 4.98 -0.92 14.13
C CYS A 56 4.14 0.25 13.59
N ASN A 57 3.13 -0.02 12.76
CA ASN A 57 2.21 0.96 12.16
C ASN A 57 2.86 2.08 11.34
N LYS A 58 4.16 1.99 11.03
CA LYS A 58 4.84 2.93 10.14
C LYS A 58 4.32 2.79 8.72
N LEU A 59 4.13 3.94 8.06
CA LEU A 59 3.80 4.03 6.65
C LEU A 59 5.06 4.28 5.83
N PHE A 60 5.11 3.67 4.65
CA PHE A 60 6.18 3.86 3.68
C PHE A 60 5.55 4.07 2.30
N THR A 61 6.21 4.92 1.51
CA THR A 61 5.87 5.11 0.10
C THR A 61 7.04 4.59 -0.71
N VAL A 62 6.80 3.55 -1.50
CA VAL A 62 7.78 2.97 -2.41
C VAL A 62 7.50 3.51 -3.80
N LYS A 63 8.51 4.11 -4.44
CA LYS A 63 8.45 4.55 -5.84
C LYS A 63 9.40 3.71 -6.67
N VAL A 64 8.91 3.18 -7.77
CA VAL A 64 9.67 2.41 -8.75
C VAL A 64 9.58 3.14 -10.09
N GLU A 65 10.73 3.50 -10.64
CA GLU A 65 10.86 3.99 -12.01
C GLU A 65 11.20 2.83 -12.94
N TYR A 66 10.69 2.85 -14.18
CA TYR A 66 11.02 1.87 -15.22
C TYR A 66 11.31 2.53 -16.56
#